data_AF-A0A1E1WFW9-F1
#
_entry.id   AF-A0A1E1WFW9-F1
#
_cell.length_a   1.000
_cell.length_b   1.000
_cell.length_c   1.000
_cell.angle_alpha   90.00
_cell.angle_beta   90.00
_cell.angle_gamma   90.00
#
_symmetry.space_group_name_H-M   'P 1'
#
loop_
_entity.id
_entity.type
_entity.pdbx_description
1 polymer ?
#
loop_
_entity_poly.entity_id
_entity_poly.type
_entity_poly.pdbx_seq_one_letter_code
_entity_poly.pdbx_strand_id
1 'polypeptide(L)'
;RKLAKINPCWSDNRLFYTARDINIASALQIYMYELLPAVMGRENLIVDNVINGGLGFRDFYDPTVKPQLSLEYPYALRWTHLIQESTIKMYDSKGHYVKQFPMVNLTLRTGYFAVDNNIDYITQGAFRQPS
;
A
#
# COMPACT_ATOMS: atom_id res chain seq x y z
N ARG A 1 2.36 20.30 -2.11
CA ARG A 1 2.63 21.59 -1.41
C ARG A 1 4.09 21.78 -1.00
N LYS A 2 4.77 20.80 -0.38
CA LYS A 2 6.19 20.96 0.03
C LYS A 2 7.14 21.19 -1.16
N LEU A 3 6.98 20.46 -2.27
CA LEU A 3 7.79 20.65 -3.49
C LEU A 3 7.74 22.08 -4.04
N ALA A 4 6.56 22.71 -4.06
CA ALA A 4 6.38 24.09 -4.53
C ALA A 4 7.06 25.11 -3.61
N LYS A 5 7.12 24.84 -2.29
CA LYS A 5 7.84 25.71 -1.34
C LYS A 5 9.36 25.68 -1.58
N ILE A 6 9.91 24.51 -1.90
CA ILE A 6 11.35 24.32 -2.14
C ILE A 6 11.72 24.73 -3.58
N ASN A 7 10.80 24.59 -4.53
CA ASN A 7 10.99 24.93 -5.93
C ASN A 7 9.91 25.92 -6.42
N PRO A 8 9.98 27.21 -6.04
CA PRO A 8 8.94 28.19 -6.37
C PRO A 8 8.74 28.41 -7.87
N CYS A 9 9.77 28.18 -8.68
CA CYS A 9 9.73 28.39 -10.14
C CYS A 9 9.17 27.20 -10.93
N TRP A 10 8.80 26.10 -10.27
CA TRP A 10 8.24 24.94 -10.98
C TRP A 10 6.78 25.19 -11.38
N SER A 11 6.44 24.81 -12.61
CA SER A 11 5.06 24.79 -13.06
C SER A 11 4.25 23.69 -12.37
N ASP A 12 2.92 23.82 -12.41
CA ASP A 12 2.00 22.82 -11.85
C ASP A 12 2.21 21.43 -12.46
N ASN A 13 2.48 21.35 -13.77
CA ASN A 13 2.79 20.07 -14.43
C ASN A 13 4.04 19.42 -13.85
N ARG A 14 5.12 20.19 -13.66
CA ARG A 14 6.35 19.65 -13.07
C ARG A 14 6.11 19.22 -11.62
N LEU A 15 5.39 20.01 -10.84
CA LEU A 15 5.02 19.67 -9.47
C LEU A 15 4.19 18.38 -9.40
N PHE A 16 3.21 18.22 -10.28
CA PHE A 16 2.36 17.04 -10.33
C PHE A 16 3.16 15.79 -10.69
N TYR A 17 3.91 15.82 -11.80
CA TYR A 17 4.66 14.64 -12.24
C TYR A 17 5.76 14.26 -11.26
N THR A 18 6.50 15.23 -10.71
CA THR A 18 7.50 14.91 -9.69
C THR A 18 6.86 14.35 -8.41
N ALA A 19 5.73 14.89 -7.95
CA ALA A 19 5.02 14.32 -6.81
C ALA A 19 4.50 12.90 -7.09
N ARG A 20 3.99 12.66 -8.30
CA ARG A 20 3.54 11.34 -8.74
C ARG A 20 4.71 10.34 -8.72
N ASP A 21 5.86 10.71 -9.26
CA ASP A 21 7.02 9.83 -9.34
C ASP A 21 7.56 9.47 -7.93
N ILE A 22 7.55 10.43 -7.01
CA ILE A 22 7.88 10.19 -5.58
C ILE A 22 6.89 9.21 -4.94
N ASN A 23 5.58 9.38 -5.19
CA ASN A 23 4.56 8.49 -4.64
C ASN A 23 4.69 7.07 -5.19
N ILE A 24 4.98 6.92 -6.49
CA ILE A 24 5.25 5.62 -7.13
C ILE A 24 6.47 4.95 -6.48
N ALA A 25 7.58 5.68 -6.33
CA ALA A 25 8.78 5.16 -5.69
C ALA A 25 8.53 4.74 -4.23
N SER A 26 7.75 5.54 -3.49
CA SER A 26 7.38 5.23 -2.10
C SER A 26 6.49 3.98 -2.02
N ALA A 27 5.51 3.84 -2.91
CA ALA A 27 4.67 2.65 -2.98
C ALA A 27 5.48 1.40 -3.35
N LEU A 28 6.41 1.50 -4.32
CA LEU A 28 7.29 0.40 -4.69
C LEU A 28 8.22 -0.02 -3.56
N GLN A 29 8.75 0.92 -2.76
CA GLN A 29 9.53 0.60 -1.57
C GLN A 29 8.71 -0.22 -0.58
N ILE A 30 7.49 0.23 -0.26
CA ILE A 30 6.58 -0.49 0.65
C ILE A 30 6.25 -1.88 0.08
N TYR A 31 5.86 -1.98 -1.19
CA TYR A 31 5.48 -3.27 -1.78
C TYR A 31 6.66 -4.24 -1.88
N MET A 32 7.80 -3.80 -2.38
CA MET A 32 8.94 -4.68 -2.67
C MET A 32 9.77 -5.00 -1.43
N TYR A 33 9.97 -4.06 -0.52
CA TYR A 33 10.91 -4.20 0.60
C TYR A 33 10.24 -4.34 1.97
N GLU A 34 8.93 -4.11 2.09
CA GLU A 34 8.20 -4.28 3.36
C GLU A 34 7.14 -5.39 3.25
N LEU A 35 6.22 -5.28 2.28
CA LEU A 35 5.10 -6.20 2.13
C LEU A 35 5.52 -7.57 1.55
N LEU A 36 6.12 -7.61 0.36
CA LEU A 36 6.50 -8.87 -0.28
C LEU A 36 7.46 -9.71 0.57
N PRO A 37 8.48 -9.14 1.25
CA PRO A 37 9.36 -9.93 2.11
C PRO A 37 8.63 -10.54 3.31
N ALA A 38 7.61 -9.86 3.85
CA ALA A 38 6.77 -10.39 4.92
C ALA A 38 5.86 -11.55 4.45
N VAL A 39 5.47 -11.56 3.18
CA VAL A 39 4.57 -12.58 2.60
C VAL A 39 5.34 -13.77 2.00
N MET A 40 6.41 -13.51 1.25
CA MET A 40 7.12 -14.50 0.44
C MET A 40 8.48 -14.92 1.03
N GLY A 41 8.95 -14.25 2.08
CA GLY A 41 10.28 -14.44 2.64
C GLY A 41 11.34 -13.62 1.89
N ARG A 42 12.16 -12.87 2.63
CA ARG A 42 13.17 -11.97 2.06
C ARG A 42 14.23 -12.72 1.24
N GLU A 43 14.67 -13.86 1.74
CA GLU A 43 15.73 -14.69 1.16
C GLU A 43 15.30 -15.24 -0.20
N ASN A 44 14.05 -15.70 -0.31
CA ASN A 44 13.48 -16.17 -1.58
C ASN A 44 13.51 -15.06 -2.64
N LEU A 45 13.07 -13.85 -2.26
CA LEU A 45 13.05 -12.70 -3.18
C LEU A 45 14.46 -12.25 -3.60
N ILE A 46 15.48 -12.45 -2.76
CA ILE A 46 16.87 -12.18 -3.13
C ILE A 46 17.39 -13.23 -4.11
N VAL A 47 17.13 -14.52 -3.82
CA VAL A 47 17.52 -15.65 -4.68
C VAL A 47 16.88 -15.51 -6.06
N ASP A 48 15.62 -15.12 -6.12
CA ASP A 48 14.86 -14.92 -7.36
C ASP A 48 15.13 -13.56 -8.03
N ASN A 49 16.07 -12.75 -7.51
CA ASN A 49 16.42 -11.43 -8.01
C ASN A 49 15.26 -10.42 -8.10
N VAL A 50 14.23 -10.56 -7.25
CA VAL A 50 13.13 -9.59 -7.16
C VAL A 50 13.55 -8.35 -6.38
N ILE A 51 14.38 -8.53 -5.34
CA ILE A 51 14.87 -7.44 -4.49
C ILE A 51 16.39 -7.50 -4.30
N ASN A 52 16.99 -6.40 -3.84
CA ASN A 52 18.40 -6.39 -3.45
C ASN A 52 18.58 -6.90 -2.01
N GLY A 53 19.65 -7.68 -1.78
CA GLY A 53 20.07 -8.10 -0.45
C GLY A 53 20.78 -7.00 0.35
N GLY A 54 21.38 -6.02 -0.33
CA GLY A 54 22.08 -4.89 0.28
C GLY A 54 21.22 -3.64 0.49
N LEU A 55 21.82 -2.60 1.09
CA LEU A 55 21.22 -1.27 1.22
C LEU A 55 21.54 -0.43 -0.03
N GLY A 56 20.53 0.24 -0.60
CA GLY A 56 20.73 1.26 -1.63
C GLY A 56 20.03 0.99 -2.96
N PHE A 57 20.35 1.85 -3.94
CA PHE A 57 19.81 1.78 -5.29
C PHE A 57 20.31 0.54 -6.03
N ARG A 58 19.41 -0.12 -6.76
CA ARG A 58 19.75 -1.13 -7.76
C ARG A 58 18.91 -0.87 -9.00
N ASP A 59 19.53 -1.02 -10.16
CA ASP A 59 18.88 -0.95 -11.44
C ASP A 59 18.61 -2.37 -11.94
N PHE A 60 17.33 -2.75 -11.98
CA PHE A 60 16.86 -4.02 -12.54
C PHE A 60 16.32 -3.85 -13.96
N TYR A 61 16.46 -2.66 -14.54
CA TYR A 61 15.92 -2.38 -15.85
C TYR A 61 16.59 -3.25 -16.91
N ASP A 62 15.80 -4.15 -17.48
CA ASP A 62 16.17 -4.94 -18.64
C ASP A 62 15.17 -4.62 -19.78
N PRO A 63 15.61 -3.93 -20.85
CA PRO A 63 14.72 -3.57 -21.95
C PRO A 63 14.21 -4.77 -22.74
N THR A 64 14.77 -5.96 -22.54
CA THR A 64 14.34 -7.20 -23.19
C THR A 64 13.16 -7.86 -22.45
N VAL A 65 12.94 -7.52 -21.18
CA VAL A 65 11.84 -8.05 -20.36
C VAL A 65 10.54 -7.33 -20.71
N LYS A 66 9.51 -8.11 -21.04
CA LYS A 66 8.16 -7.57 -21.29
C LYS A 66 7.40 -7.45 -19.97
N PRO A 67 6.91 -6.26 -19.57
CA PRO A 67 6.20 -6.07 -18.30
C PRO A 67 4.74 -6.52 -18.40
N GLN A 68 4.52 -7.83 -18.61
CA GLN A 68 3.18 -8.41 -18.73
C GLN A 68 2.82 -9.16 -17.45
N LEU A 69 1.54 -9.04 -17.05
CA LEU A 69 0.98 -9.81 -15.96
C LEU A 69 0.60 -11.21 -16.47
N SER A 70 1.02 -12.26 -15.77
CA SER A 70 0.55 -13.61 -16.06
C SER A 70 -0.94 -13.77 -15.72
N LEU A 71 -1.64 -14.68 -16.40
CA LEU A 71 -3.07 -14.92 -16.15
C LEU A 71 -3.32 -15.55 -14.77
N GLU A 72 -2.32 -16.25 -14.25
CA GLU A 72 -2.32 -16.92 -12.96
C GLU A 72 -2.19 -15.93 -11.80
N TYR A 73 -1.50 -14.80 -12.01
CA TYR A 73 -1.26 -13.81 -10.97
C TYR A 73 -2.54 -13.32 -10.26
N PRO A 74 -3.61 -12.87 -10.96
CA PRO A 74 -4.84 -12.46 -10.29
C PRO A 74 -5.57 -13.60 -9.58
N TYR A 75 -5.36 -14.87 -9.98
CA TYR A 75 -5.88 -16.02 -9.23
C TYR A 75 -5.09 -16.24 -7.94
N ALA A 76 -3.76 -16.22 -8.02
CA ALA A 76 -2.87 -16.33 -6.86
C ALA A 76 -3.10 -15.20 -5.85
N LEU A 77 -3.29 -13.96 -6.32
CA LEU A 77 -3.53 -12.81 -5.45
C LEU A 77 -4.83 -12.94 -4.62
N ARG A 78 -5.80 -13.78 -5.05
CA ARG A 78 -7.00 -14.06 -4.25
C ARG A 78 -6.73 -14.79 -2.95
N TRP A 79 -5.51 -15.28 -2.73
CA TRP A 79 -5.05 -15.75 -1.42
C TRP A 79 -5.31 -14.72 -0.31
N THR A 80 -5.30 -13.42 -0.61
CA THR A 80 -5.61 -12.37 0.36
C THR A 80 -7.03 -12.45 0.94
N HIS A 81 -7.97 -13.16 0.31
CA HIS A 81 -9.29 -13.40 0.90
C HIS A 81 -9.25 -14.31 2.13
N LEU A 82 -8.18 -15.11 2.31
CA LEU A 82 -8.02 -15.98 3.47
C LEU A 82 -7.68 -15.22 4.76
N ILE A 83 -7.11 -14.03 4.63
CA ILE A 83 -6.69 -13.16 5.74
C ILE A 83 -7.64 -11.98 5.93
N GLN A 84 -8.83 -12.04 5.32
CA GLN A 84 -9.79 -10.95 5.36
C GLN A 84 -10.77 -11.16 6.51
N GLU A 85 -10.71 -10.28 7.50
CA GLU A 85 -11.60 -10.31 8.66
C GLU A 85 -13.04 -9.93 8.31
N SER A 86 -14.00 -10.64 8.91
CA SER A 86 -15.44 -10.41 8.68
C SER A 86 -15.96 -9.12 9.33
N THR A 87 -15.22 -8.60 10.31
CA THR A 87 -15.61 -7.48 11.16
C THR A 87 -14.52 -6.43 11.18
N ILE A 88 -14.91 -5.18 10.89
CA ILE A 88 -14.00 -4.04 10.98
C ILE A 88 -14.17 -3.41 12.36
N LYS A 89 -13.16 -3.54 13.23
CA LYS A 89 -13.10 -2.81 14.50
C LYS A 89 -12.49 -1.42 14.27
N MET A 90 -13.00 -0.44 14.99
CA MET A 90 -12.65 0.97 14.86
C MET A 90 -12.05 1.47 16.17
N TYR A 91 -11.00 2.27 16.07
CA TYR A 91 -10.25 2.76 17.22
C TYR A 91 -10.01 4.26 17.13
N ASP A 92 -9.99 4.96 18.26
CA ASP A 92 -9.58 6.36 18.29
C ASP A 92 -8.06 6.52 18.12
N SER A 93 -7.59 7.77 18.05
CA SER A 93 -6.15 8.06 17.91
C SER A 93 -5.30 7.61 19.10
N LYS A 94 -5.91 7.32 20.25
CA LYS A 94 -5.25 6.80 21.46
C LYS A 94 -5.28 5.27 21.53
N GLY A 95 -5.91 4.61 20.57
CA GLY A 95 -6.05 3.16 20.52
C GLY A 95 -7.20 2.61 21.37
N HIS A 96 -8.13 3.46 21.83
CA HIS A 96 -9.34 2.97 22.48
C HIS A 96 -10.33 2.46 21.44
N TYR A 97 -10.96 1.33 21.74
CA TYR A 97 -12.03 0.79 20.92
C TYR A 97 -13.22 1.75 20.89
N VAL A 98 -13.73 2.02 19.69
CA VAL A 98 -14.90 2.89 19.47
C VAL A 98 -16.14 2.04 19.17
N LYS A 99 -16.07 1.21 18.12
CA LYS A 99 -17.19 0.42 17.61
C LYS A 99 -16.68 -0.65 16.63
N GLN A 100 -17.57 -1.51 16.15
CA GLN A 100 -17.28 -2.46 15.09
C GLN A 100 -18.43 -2.55 14.10
N PHE A 101 -18.12 -2.87 12.84
CA PHE A 101 -19.09 -3.02 11.77
C PHE A 101 -18.85 -4.32 10.99
N PRO A 102 -19.90 -5.08 10.63
CA PRO A 102 -19.77 -6.17 9.69
C PRO A 102 -19.29 -5.63 8.34
N MET A 103 -18.19 -6.16 7.83
CA MET A 103 -17.58 -5.70 6.59
C MET A 103 -18.52 -5.84 5.39
N VAL A 104 -19.36 -6.87 5.38
CA VAL A 104 -20.40 -7.11 4.35
C VAL A 104 -21.39 -5.95 4.22
N ASN A 105 -21.61 -5.19 5.29
CA ASN A 105 -22.47 -4.01 5.28
C ASN A 105 -21.79 -2.78 4.70
N LEU A 106 -20.47 -2.81 4.48
CA LEU A 106 -19.66 -1.71 3.95
C LEU A 106 -19.27 -1.92 2.48
N THR A 107 -19.54 -3.10 1.91
CA THR A 107 -19.33 -3.39 0.49
C THR A 107 -20.01 -2.31 -0.37
N LEU A 108 -19.20 -1.56 -1.12
CA LEU A 108 -19.62 -0.45 -2.00
C LEU A 108 -20.31 0.74 -1.29
N ARG A 109 -20.20 0.89 0.03
CA ARG A 109 -20.80 2.01 0.78
C ARG A 109 -19.80 3.13 1.05
N THR A 110 -19.33 3.79 0.00
CA THR A 110 -18.30 4.86 0.09
C THR A 110 -18.72 6.06 0.96
N GLY A 111 -20.02 6.38 1.01
CA GLY A 111 -20.53 7.46 1.87
C GLY A 111 -20.26 7.25 3.36
N TYR A 112 -20.03 6.01 3.80
CA TYR A 112 -19.72 5.69 5.19
C TYR A 112 -18.42 6.34 5.68
N PHE A 113 -17.44 6.56 4.80
CA PHE A 113 -16.17 7.19 5.16
C PHE A 113 -16.31 8.65 5.58
N ALA A 114 -17.31 9.37 5.04
CA ALA A 114 -17.54 10.78 5.32
C ALA A 114 -18.42 11.03 6.56
N VAL A 115 -18.95 9.97 7.18
CA VAL A 115 -19.75 10.07 8.39
C VAL A 115 -18.82 10.10 9.60
N ASP A 116 -19.02 11.08 10.49
CA ASP A 116 -18.21 11.30 11.69
C ASP A 116 -16.70 11.29 11.37
N ASN A 117 -15.90 10.59 12.18
CA ASN A 117 -14.46 10.38 11.97
C ASN A 117 -14.16 8.95 11.49
N ASN A 118 -15.07 8.34 10.74
CA ASN A 118 -14.98 6.91 10.38
C ASN A 118 -13.71 6.58 9.60
N ILE A 119 -13.24 7.45 8.69
CA ILE A 119 -11.99 7.21 7.95
C ILE A 119 -10.80 7.02 8.90
N ASP A 120 -10.64 7.94 9.86
CA ASP A 120 -9.56 7.87 10.85
C ASP A 120 -9.71 6.63 11.73
N TYR A 121 -10.92 6.31 12.17
CA TYR A 121 -11.14 5.16 13.03
C TYR A 121 -10.84 3.82 12.35
N ILE A 122 -11.16 3.72 11.06
CA ILE A 122 -10.80 2.56 10.23
C ILE A 122 -9.29 2.51 10.02
N THR A 123 -8.65 3.65 9.72
CA THR A 123 -7.19 3.72 9.56
C THR A 123 -6.46 3.32 10.84
N GLN A 124 -6.89 3.77 12.02
CA GLN A 124 -6.34 3.32 13.31
C GLN A 124 -6.53 1.81 13.48
N GLY A 125 -7.67 1.28 13.04
CA GLY A 125 -7.93 -0.15 13.06
C GLY A 125 -6.95 -0.96 12.20
N ALA A 126 -6.62 -0.47 11.00
CA ALA A 126 -5.83 -1.20 10.01
C ALA A 126 -4.42 -1.60 10.47
N PHE A 127 -3.80 -0.86 11.39
CA PHE A 127 -2.46 -1.17 11.91
C PHE A 127 -2.44 -1.60 13.39
N ARG A 128 -3.60 -1.70 14.04
CA ARG A 128 -3.74 -2.14 15.44
C ARG A 128 -4.35 -3.52 15.59
N GLN A 129 -4.98 -4.01 14.54
CA GLN A 129 -5.61 -5.32 14.51
C GLN A 129 -4.65 -6.33 13.87
N PRO A 130 -4.64 -7.58 14.38
CA PRO A 130 -4.05 -8.68 13.65
C PRO A 130 -4.86 -8.96 12.37
N SER A 131 -4.20 -9.60 11.41
CA SER A 131 -4.84 -10.25 10.25
C SER A 131 -4.98 -11.76 10.50
#